data_AF-A0A934NSI6-F1
#
_entry.id   AF-A0A934NSI6-F1
#
_cell.length_a   1.000
_cell.length_b   1.000
_cell.length_c   1.000
_cell.angle_alpha   90.00
_cell.angle_beta   90.00
_cell.angle_gamma   90.00
#
_symmetry.space_group_name_H-M   'P 1'
#
loop_
_entity.id
_entity.type
_entity.pdbx_description
1 polymer ?
#
loop_
_entity_poly.entity_id
_entity_poly.type
_entity_poly.pdbx_seq_one_letter_code
_entity_poly.pdbx_strand_id
1 'polypeptide(L)' 'MVNNVKKNYVDPGWPKTPKGEVAVTELSSSRSGGLSPFGEDTEFPLPVEDLPYVHPHTVINR' A
#
# COMPACT_ATOMS: atom_id res chain seq x y z
N MET A 1 -43.70 -16.19 -6.49
CA MET A 1 -43.01 -14.90 -6.74
C MET A 1 -41.55 -15.07 -6.39
N VAL A 2 -40.62 -14.83 -7.32
CA VAL A 2 -39.17 -14.92 -7.04
C VAL A 2 -38.71 -13.63 -6.39
N ASN A 3 -38.25 -13.69 -5.14
CA ASN A 3 -37.71 -12.53 -4.42
C ASN A 3 -36.29 -12.28 -4.92
N ASN A 4 -36.16 -11.46 -5.97
CA ASN A 4 -34.87 -10.97 -6.44
C ASN A 4 -34.41 -9.84 -5.50
N VAL A 5 -33.75 -10.24 -4.41
CA VAL A 5 -33.09 -9.30 -3.50
C VAL A 5 -31.92 -8.67 -4.27
N LYS A 6 -32.13 -7.45 -4.75
CA LYS A 6 -31.09 -6.66 -5.42
C LYS A 6 -29.90 -6.59 -4.47
N LYS A 7 -28.74 -7.10 -4.89
CA LYS A 7 -27.48 -6.83 -4.17
C LYS A 7 -27.34 -5.32 -4.14
N ASN A 8 -27.51 -4.72 -2.97
CA ASN A 8 -27.31 -3.29 -2.75
C ASN A 8 -25.99 -2.93 -3.43
N TYR A 9 -25.99 -1.87 -4.23
CA TYR A 9 -24.79 -1.33 -4.83
C TYR A 9 -23.73 -1.20 -3.73
N VAL A 10 -22.71 -2.05 -3.78
CA VAL A 10 -21.60 -1.99 -2.85
C VAL A 10 -20.74 -0.88 -3.41
N ASP A 11 -20.91 0.32 -2.85
CA ASP A 11 -19.96 1.40 -3.07
C ASP A 11 -18.57 0.82 -2.77
N PRO A 12 -17.62 0.84 -3.72
CA PRO A 12 -16.28 0.32 -3.46
C PRO A 12 -15.76 1.11 -2.26
N GLY A 13 -15.62 0.45 -1.11
CA GLY A 13 -15.53 1.10 0.19
C GLY A 13 -14.41 2.12 0.27
N TRP A 14 -14.69 3.35 -0.16
CA TRP A 14 -13.73 4.44 -0.17
C TRP A 14 -13.33 4.71 1.29
N PRO A 15 -12.04 5.00 1.53
CA PRO A 15 -11.59 5.32 2.88
C PRO A 15 -12.37 6.54 3.39
N LYS A 16 -12.87 6.46 4.63
CA LYS A 16 -13.53 7.59 5.28
C LYS A 16 -12.47 8.65 5.60
N THR A 17 -12.48 9.76 4.88
CA THR A 17 -11.59 10.90 5.13
C THR A 17 -12.27 11.94 6.03
N PRO A 18 -11.50 12.76 6.78
CA PRO A 18 -11.99 13.93 7.48
C PRO A 18 -12.77 14.89 6.57
N LYS A 19 -13.66 15.70 7.16
CA LYS A 19 -14.49 16.65 6.40
C LYS A 19 -13.61 17.69 5.71
N GLY A 20 -13.59 17.65 4.37
CA GLY A 20 -12.78 18.54 3.53
C GLY A 20 -11.56 17.86 2.91
N GLU A 21 -11.26 16.61 3.29
CA GLU A 21 -10.19 15.82 2.68
C GLU A 21 -10.75 14.86 1.64
N VAL A 22 -10.04 14.75 0.50
CA VAL A 22 -10.36 13.82 -0.58
C VAL A 22 -9.57 12.52 -0.40
N ALA A 23 -10.14 11.40 -0.81
CA ALA A 23 -9.39 10.15 -0.86
C ALA A 23 -8.18 10.31 -1.79
N VAL A 24 -7.03 9.77 -1.39
CA VAL A 24 -5.81 9.85 -2.20
C VAL A 24 -6.00 9.02 -3.46
N THR A 25 -5.95 9.68 -4.61
CA THR A 25 -6.01 9.11 -5.97
C THR A 25 -4.83 9.65 -6.77
N GLU A 26 -4.54 9.08 -7.94
CA GLU A 26 -3.50 9.63 -8.83
C GLU A 26 -3.72 11.12 -9.16
N LEU A 27 -4.99 11.55 -9.33
CA LEU A 27 -5.34 12.93 -9.63
C LEU A 27 -5.08 13.90 -8.47
N SER A 28 -5.23 13.41 -7.23
CA SER A 28 -5.08 14.21 -6.02
C SER A 28 -3.72 13.99 -5.32
N SER A 29 -2.81 13.26 -5.97
CA SER A 29 -1.45 13.02 -5.46
C SER A 29 -0.62 14.30 -5.55
N SER A 30 0.27 14.53 -4.59
CA SER A 30 1.23 15.64 -4.61
C SER A 30 2.26 15.53 -5.74
N ARG A 31 2.47 14.32 -6.28
CA ARG A 31 3.44 14.02 -7.32
C ARG A 31 2.82 13.14 -8.42
N SER A 32 3.20 13.41 -9.67
CA SER A 32 2.84 12.57 -10.80
C SER A 32 3.60 11.24 -10.75
N GLY A 33 2.87 10.14 -10.94
CA GLY A 33 3.39 8.77 -10.87
C GLY A 33 3.00 8.04 -9.59
N GLY A 34 3.47 6.80 -9.47
CA GLY A 34 3.27 6.00 -8.26
C GLY A 34 4.07 6.57 -7.10
N LEU A 35 3.40 6.84 -5.97
CA LEU A 35 4.08 7.14 -4.71
C LEU A 35 4.94 5.95 -4.29
N SER A 36 6.00 6.24 -3.54
CA SER A 36 6.86 5.19 -2.99
C SER A 36 6.01 4.21 -2.16
N PRO A 37 6.15 2.88 -2.36
CA PRO A 37 5.45 1.92 -1.52
C PRO A 37 5.94 1.93 -0.07
N PHE A 38 7.10 2.54 0.20
CA PHE A 38 7.69 2.70 1.53
C PHE A 38 7.32 4.02 2.21
N GLY A 39 6.42 4.81 1.60
CA GLY A 39 6.09 6.16 2.06
C GLY A 39 7.17 7.19 1.69
N GLU A 40 6.90 8.45 2.03
CA GLU A 40 7.80 9.58 1.78
C GLU A 40 8.89 9.71 2.86
N ASP A 41 8.71 9.08 4.02
CA ASP A 41 9.68 9.11 5.12
C ASP A 41 10.90 8.21 4.86
N THR A 42 10.76 7.24 3.95
CA THR A 42 11.81 6.25 3.66
C THR A 42 12.57 6.64 2.40
N GLU A 43 13.80 7.13 2.57
CA GLU A 43 14.70 7.44 1.47
C GLU A 43 15.63 6.25 1.16
N PHE A 44 15.90 6.04 -0.13
CA PHE A 44 16.83 5.01 -0.61
C PHE A 44 18.06 5.65 -1.24
N PRO A 45 19.24 5.02 -1.11
CA PRO A 45 19.51 3.73 -0.45
C PRO A 45 19.54 3.83 1.08
N LEU A 46 19.17 2.73 1.76
CA LEU A 46 19.31 2.62 3.21
C LEU A 46 20.78 2.38 3.61
N PRO A 47 21.21 2.84 4.80
CA PRO A 47 22.49 2.45 5.39
C PRO A 47 22.60 0.93 5.50
N VAL A 48 23.83 0.41 5.32
CA VAL A 48 24.08 -1.05 5.32
C VAL A 48 23.62 -1.71 6.62
N GLU A 49 23.78 -1.03 7.75
CA GLU A 49 23.43 -1.56 9.07
C GLU A 49 21.92 -1.69 9.30
N ASP A 50 21.10 -0.99 8.50
CA ASP A 50 19.64 -1.04 8.58
C ASP A 50 19.05 -2.06 7.61
N LEU A 51 19.87 -2.69 6.74
CA LEU A 51 19.41 -3.67 5.78
C LEU A 51 19.07 -4.99 6.50
N PRO A 52 17.87 -5.57 6.32
CA PRO A 52 17.50 -6.88 6.89
C PRO A 52 18.17 -8.05 6.14
N TYR A 53 19.24 -7.80 5.41
CA TYR A 53 19.92 -8.80 4.60
C TYR A 53 20.76 -9.72 5.49
N VAL A 54 20.49 -11.02 5.40
CA VAL A 54 21.30 -12.06 6.03
C VAL A 54 21.92 -12.90 4.92
N HIS A 55 23.25 -12.95 4.89
CA HIS A 55 23.95 -13.76 3.90
C HIS A 55 23.66 -15.25 4.14
N PRO A 56 23.15 -15.99 3.15
CA PRO A 56 22.83 -17.40 3.33
C PRO A 56 24.10 -18.20 3.60
N HIS A 57 24.08 -19.06 4.60
CA HIS A 57 25.19 -19.95 4.92
C HIS A 57 24.72 -21.40 4.87
N THR A 58 25.42 -22.23 4.10
CA THR A 58 25.12 -23.67 3.98
C THR A 58 25.96 -24.45 4.98
N VAL A 59 25.32 -25.21 5.86
CA VAL A 59 25.99 -26.18 6.74
C VAL A 59 26.01 -27.53 6.05
N ILE A 60 27.20 -28.03 5.70
CA ILE A 60 27.38 -29.35 5.08
C ILE A 60 27.40 -30.40 6.19
N ASN A 61 26.56 -31.43 6.09
CA ASN A 61 26.59 -32.57 7.01
C ASN A 61 27.82 -33.42 6.68
N ARG A 62 28.68 -33.66 7.68
CA ARG A 62 29.94 -34.40 7.53
C ARG A 62 29.82 -35.82 8.07
#